data_AF-R4XBQ6-F1
#
_entry.id   AF-R4XBQ6-F1
#
_cell.length_a   1.000
_cell.length_b   1.000
_cell.length_c   1.000
_cell.angle_alpha   90.00
_cell.angle_beta   90.00
_cell.angle_gamma   90.00
#
_symmetry.space_group_name_H-M   'P 1'
#
loop_
_entity.id
_entity.type
_entity.pdbx_description
1 polymer ?
#
loop_
_entity_poly.entity_id
_entity_poly.type
_entity_poly.pdbx_seq_one_letter_code
_entity_poly.pdbx_strand_id
1 'polypeptide(L)'
;MMIYHRFHLSNPIAEFLAQDVCAACLFVAAKMEDTSKKAKDILLVSHALRNPQSPDLDPESSLMEEQRRRVMGLERMILESCAFDFRHRHPQAFLLKFAHALEYGKVQTRLAWDISLDAYRTWLPLQVPPHVTALACLILSTRIETTELQVDIRRFEVEQAQLQLALESLLDLYLHAKGVELTAKVCAPEKLMEIKSTLLRDLVQEDNANGMNRGKSGGMLTSLSNLTSIGDRGTCRYILDPGRMET
;
A
#
# COMPACT_ATOMS: atom_id res chain seq x y z
N MET A 1 3.23 6.36 2.03
CA MET A 1 2.54 5.88 0.80
C MET A 1 1.10 5.48 1.07
N MET A 2 0.82 4.53 1.97
CA MET A 2 -0.56 4.17 2.35
C MET A 2 -1.47 5.35 2.66
N ILE A 3 -1.01 6.21 3.58
CA ILE A 3 -1.75 7.38 4.03
C ILE A 3 -2.02 8.35 2.87
N TYR A 4 -1.05 8.53 1.99
CA TYR A 4 -1.16 9.40 0.81
C TYR A 4 -2.23 8.89 -0.16
N HIS A 5 -2.20 7.59 -0.48
CA HIS A 5 -3.20 6.96 -1.35
C HIS A 5 -4.62 7.11 -0.78
N ARG A 6 -4.78 6.95 0.53
CA ARG A 6 -6.07 7.13 1.21
C ARG A 6 -6.56 8.56 1.20
N PHE A 7 -5.67 9.50 1.51
CA PHE A 7 -5.98 10.92 1.50
C PHE A 7 -6.58 11.34 0.15
N HIS A 8 -5.99 10.86 -0.95
CA HIS A 8 -6.45 11.18 -2.29
C HIS A 8 -7.66 10.41 -2.81
N LEU A 9 -8.24 9.49 -2.01
CA LEU A 9 -9.56 8.92 -2.33
C LEU A 9 -10.68 9.95 -2.12
N SER A 10 -10.51 10.86 -1.16
CA SER A 10 -11.51 11.87 -0.81
C SER A 10 -11.08 13.29 -1.16
N ASN A 11 -9.79 13.51 -1.42
CA ASN A 11 -9.22 14.83 -1.68
C ASN A 11 -8.54 14.86 -3.07
N PRO A 12 -9.02 15.65 -4.05
CA PRO A 12 -8.46 15.68 -5.39
C PRO A 12 -6.98 16.11 -5.41
N ILE A 13 -6.13 15.40 -6.16
CA ILE A 13 -4.68 15.68 -6.23
C ILE A 13 -4.40 17.13 -6.69
N ALA A 14 -5.21 17.67 -7.61
CA ALA A 14 -5.01 19.00 -8.17
C ALA A 14 -5.18 20.16 -7.15
N GLU A 15 -5.88 19.92 -6.04
CA GLU A 15 -6.16 20.94 -5.04
C GLU A 15 -5.03 21.11 -4.02
N PHE A 16 -4.11 20.15 -3.95
CA PHE A 16 -3.08 20.10 -2.91
C PHE A 16 -1.67 20.06 -3.50
N LEU A 17 -0.77 20.80 -2.88
CA LEU A 17 0.66 20.69 -3.17
C LEU A 17 1.16 19.34 -2.66
N ALA A 18 1.60 18.47 -3.58
CA ALA A 18 2.07 17.12 -3.27
C ALA A 18 3.18 17.11 -2.19
N GLN A 19 4.01 18.15 -2.14
CA GLN A 19 5.10 18.28 -1.17
C GLN A 19 4.57 18.45 0.25
N ASP A 20 3.58 19.33 0.43
CA ASP A 20 2.97 19.60 1.73
C ASP A 20 2.19 18.36 2.22
N VAL A 21 1.47 17.69 1.31
CA VAL A 21 0.75 16.44 1.62
C VAL A 21 1.72 15.32 1.98
N CYS A 22 2.82 15.15 1.23
CA CYS A 22 3.84 14.15 1.53
C CYS A 22 4.51 14.40 2.89
N ALA A 23 4.87 15.64 3.20
CA ALA A 23 5.44 16.01 4.49
C ALA A 23 4.45 15.74 5.64
N ALA A 24 3.17 16.10 5.46
CA ALA A 24 2.12 15.81 6.43
C ALA A 24 1.88 14.30 6.60
N CYS A 25 1.84 13.53 5.51
CA CYS A 25 1.71 12.07 5.56
C CYS A 25 2.88 11.43 6.32
N LEU A 26 4.12 11.89 6.10
CA LEU A 26 5.30 11.40 6.81
C LEU A 26 5.26 11.77 8.29
N PHE A 27 4.83 12.99 8.62
CA PHE A 27 4.67 13.45 9.99
C PHE A 27 3.63 12.63 10.76
N VAL A 28 2.47 12.34 10.15
CA VAL A 28 1.44 11.47 10.74
C VAL A 28 1.94 10.03 10.86
N ALA A 29 2.58 9.48 9.83
CA ALA A 29 3.13 8.13 9.87
C ALA A 29 4.17 7.96 11.00
N ALA A 30 5.05 8.95 11.20
CA ALA A 30 6.04 8.93 12.27
C ALA A 30 5.38 8.91 13.67
N LYS A 31 4.23 9.57 13.83
CA LYS A 31 3.45 9.50 15.08
C LYS A 31 2.78 8.13 15.25
N MET A 32 2.26 7.56 14.17
CA MET A 32 1.60 6.24 14.20
C MET A 32 2.57 5.09 14.54
N GLU A 33 3.82 5.19 14.08
CA GLU A 33 4.85 4.15 14.25
C GLU A 33 5.82 4.45 15.42
N ASP A 34 5.42 5.27 16.40
CA ASP A 34 6.24 5.64 17.57
C ASP A 34 7.65 6.19 17.24
N THR A 35 7.82 6.79 16.06
CA THR A 35 9.08 7.35 15.54
C THR A 35 8.98 8.86 15.33
N SER A 36 8.21 9.54 16.19
CA SER A 36 7.84 10.94 16.02
C SER A 36 9.05 11.87 15.83
N LYS A 37 8.92 12.80 14.87
CA LYS A 37 9.90 13.85 14.54
C LYS A 37 9.21 15.21 14.54
N LYS A 38 9.98 16.28 14.74
CA LYS A 38 9.43 17.64 14.64
C LYS A 38 9.07 17.94 13.19
N ALA A 39 7.92 18.56 12.96
CA ALA A 39 7.49 18.94 11.60
C ALA A 39 8.50 19.86 10.90
N LYS A 40 9.15 20.76 11.65
CA LYS A 40 10.22 21.63 11.15
C LYS A 40 11.38 20.82 10.55
N ASP A 41 11.84 19.77 11.24
CA ASP A 41 12.96 18.93 10.78
C ASP A 41 12.60 18.21 9.46
N ILE A 42 11.36 17.72 9.35
CA ILE A 42 10.86 17.08 8.13
C ILE A 42 10.85 18.08 6.97
N LEU A 43 10.37 19.30 7.21
CA LEU A 43 10.30 20.36 6.21
C LEU A 43 11.68 20.83 5.76
N LEU A 44 12.62 20.98 6.69
CA LEU A 44 14.02 21.33 6.39
C LEU A 44 14.67 20.31 5.45
N VAL A 45 14.56 19.02 5.79
CA VAL A 45 15.09 17.94 4.95
C VAL A 45 14.38 17.91 3.60
N SER A 46 13.05 18.06 3.57
CA SER A 46 12.30 18.12 2.32
C SER A 46 12.74 19.28 1.44
N HIS A 47 13.08 20.43 2.01
CA HIS A 47 13.57 21.58 1.27
C HIS A 47 14.97 21.32 0.70
N ALA A 48 15.89 20.83 1.53
CA ALA A 48 17.26 20.51 1.12
C ALA A 48 17.30 19.49 -0.03
N LEU A 49 16.44 18.46 0.01
CA LEU A 49 16.35 17.46 -1.06
C LEU A 49 15.86 18.05 -2.40
N ARG A 50 15.02 19.09 -2.35
CA ARG A 50 14.46 19.73 -3.56
C ARG A 50 15.38 20.80 -4.12
N ASN A 51 16.13 21.47 -3.25
CA ASN A 51 16.99 22.58 -3.60
C ASN A 51 18.43 22.30 -3.13
N PRO A 52 19.12 21.30 -3.72
CA PRO A 52 20.45 20.88 -3.26
C PRO A 52 21.54 21.95 -3.46
N GLN A 53 21.26 22.97 -4.28
CA GLN A 53 22.19 24.06 -4.59
C GLN A 53 21.84 25.38 -3.87
N SER A 54 20.72 25.43 -3.14
CA SER A 54 20.33 26.62 -2.38
C SER A 54 21.00 26.63 -1.01
N PRO A 55 21.28 27.82 -0.43
CA PRO A 55 21.72 27.90 0.97
C PRO A 55 20.69 27.27 1.91
N ASP A 56 21.16 26.82 3.06
CA ASP A 56 20.30 26.27 4.12
C ASP A 56 19.23 27.30 4.51
N LEU A 57 17.99 26.82 4.62
CA LEU A 57 16.87 27.67 4.97
C LEU A 57 16.91 27.98 6.46
N ASP A 58 16.67 29.24 6.82
CA ASP A 58 16.49 29.62 8.21
C ASP A 58 15.23 28.95 8.80
N PRO A 59 15.37 28.13 9.86
CA PRO A 59 14.25 27.45 10.52
C PRO A 59 13.19 28.37 11.14
N GLU A 60 13.54 29.65 11.37
CA GLU A 60 12.64 30.66 11.93
C GLU A 60 12.13 31.64 10.86
N SER A 61 12.37 31.35 9.58
CA SER A 61 11.81 32.13 8.48
C SER A 61 10.28 32.08 8.44
N SER A 62 9.66 33.21 8.08
CA SER A 62 8.19 33.30 7.93
C SER A 62 7.62 32.29 6.93
N LEU A 63 8.39 31.95 5.88
CA LEU A 63 8.00 30.97 4.87
C LEU A 63 7.88 29.56 5.47
N MET A 64 8.84 29.17 6.33
CA MET A 64 8.82 27.86 6.98
C MET A 64 7.69 27.76 7.98
N GLU A 65 7.42 28.83 8.73
CA GLU A 65 6.32 28.85 9.68
C GLU A 65 4.96 28.73 8.97
N GLU A 66 4.80 29.34 7.80
CA GLU A 66 3.60 29.17 6.97
C GLU A 66 3.44 27.72 6.47
N GLN A 67 4.52 27.12 5.94
CA GLN A 67 4.54 25.70 5.55
C GLN A 67 4.18 24.78 6.71
N ARG A 68 4.73 25.05 7.89
CA ARG A 68 4.42 24.29 9.12
C ARG A 68 2.94 24.37 9.44
N ARG A 69 2.33 25.56 9.37
CA ARG A 69 0.89 25.73 9.61
C ARG A 69 0.05 24.94 8.60
N ARG A 70 0.44 24.93 7.32
CA ARG A 70 -0.24 24.11 6.30
C ARG A 70 -0.13 22.62 6.59
N VAL A 71 1.06 22.12 6.92
CA VAL A 71 1.28 20.71 7.30
C VAL A 71 0.44 20.31 8.52
N MET A 72 0.37 21.18 9.54
CA MET A 72 -0.49 20.94 10.72
C MET A 72 -1.99 20.94 10.37
N GLY A 73 -2.42 21.75 9.41
CA GLY A 73 -3.79 21.71 8.89
C GLY A 73 -4.09 20.41 8.15
N LEU A 74 -3.16 19.97 7.30
CA LEU A 74 -3.26 18.72 6.54
C LEU A 74 -3.25 17.48 7.43
N GLU A 75 -2.54 17.50 8.57
CA GLU A 75 -2.56 16.40 9.53
C GLU A 75 -4.00 16.02 9.91
N ARG A 76 -4.84 17.01 10.24
CA ARG A 76 -6.23 16.75 10.62
C ARG A 76 -7.00 16.09 9.46
N MET A 77 -6.88 16.63 8.25
CA MET A 77 -7.56 16.08 7.07
C MET A 77 -7.12 14.65 6.75
N ILE A 78 -5.83 14.35 6.96
CA ILE A 78 -5.28 13.01 6.79
C ILE A 78 -5.86 12.03 7.81
N LEU A 79 -5.94 12.42 9.09
CA LEU A 79 -6.52 11.58 10.14
C LEU A 79 -7.99 11.28 9.87
N GLU A 80 -8.74 12.30 9.44
CA GLU A 80 -10.14 12.20 9.03
C GLU A 80 -10.30 11.27 7.80
N SER A 81 -9.42 11.38 6.80
CA SER A 81 -9.43 10.51 5.60
C SER A 81 -9.09 9.04 5.90
N CYS A 82 -8.31 8.80 6.95
CA CYS A 82 -8.03 7.45 7.46
C CYS A 82 -9.08 6.93 8.44
N ALA A 83 -10.15 7.70 8.69
CA ALA A 83 -11.16 7.40 9.71
C ALA A 83 -10.59 7.12 11.10
N PHE A 84 -9.43 7.72 11.42
CA PHE A 84 -8.67 7.43 12.64
C PHE A 84 -8.35 5.93 12.85
N ASP A 85 -8.31 5.13 11.78
CA ASP A 85 -7.96 3.71 11.84
C ASP A 85 -6.46 3.47 11.65
N PHE A 86 -5.74 3.32 12.76
CA PHE A 86 -4.30 3.07 12.79
C PHE A 86 -3.93 1.59 12.88
N ARG A 87 -4.88 0.67 12.68
CA ARG A 87 -4.62 -0.79 12.78
C ARG A 87 -3.98 -1.37 11.52
N HIS A 88 -3.61 -0.53 10.55
CA HIS A 88 -3.01 -0.97 9.31
C HIS A 88 -1.70 -1.71 9.56
N ARG A 89 -1.54 -2.84 8.89
CA ARG A 89 -0.35 -3.69 8.99
C ARG A 89 0.40 -3.68 7.67
N HIS A 90 1.71 -3.83 7.76
CA HIS A 90 2.61 -3.90 6.62
C HIS A 90 2.73 -5.34 6.10
N PRO A 91 2.71 -5.57 4.76
CA PRO A 91 2.91 -6.90 4.17
C PRO A 91 4.22 -7.56 4.61
N GLN A 92 5.27 -6.76 4.83
CA GLN A 92 6.60 -7.21 5.24
C GLN A 92 6.61 -8.14 6.45
N ALA A 93 5.77 -7.87 7.46
CA ALA A 93 5.69 -8.69 8.66
C ALA A 93 5.11 -10.09 8.38
N PHE A 94 4.16 -10.19 7.45
CA PHE A 94 3.60 -11.48 7.01
C PHE A 94 4.56 -12.21 6.09
N LEU A 95 5.24 -11.47 5.20
CA LEU A 95 6.19 -12.01 4.25
C LEU A 95 7.30 -12.81 4.95
N LEU A 96 7.89 -12.25 6.01
CA LEU A 96 8.93 -12.95 6.78
C LEU A 96 8.39 -14.22 7.47
N LYS A 97 7.16 -14.19 7.99
CA LYS A 97 6.52 -15.35 8.62
C LYS A 97 6.25 -16.45 7.61
N PHE A 98 5.75 -16.08 6.43
CA PHE A 98 5.44 -17.02 5.35
C PHE A 98 6.72 -17.61 4.76
N ALA A 99 7.74 -16.78 4.51
CA ALA A 99 9.04 -17.24 4.06
C ALA A 99 9.65 -18.25 5.05
N HIS A 100 9.56 -17.97 6.36
CA HIS A 100 10.03 -18.91 7.38
C HIS A 100 9.23 -20.21 7.40
N ALA A 101 7.89 -20.13 7.34
CA ALA A 101 7.01 -21.30 7.36
C ALA A 101 7.14 -22.20 6.12
N LEU A 102 7.55 -21.63 4.99
CA LEU A 102 7.77 -22.32 3.71
C LEU A 102 9.25 -22.68 3.49
N GLU A 103 10.12 -22.46 4.48
CA GLU A 103 11.57 -22.68 4.40
C GLU A 103 12.21 -21.99 3.18
N TYR A 104 11.68 -20.83 2.81
CA TYR A 104 12.13 -20.09 1.64
C TYR A 104 13.49 -19.43 1.90
N GLY A 105 14.39 -19.52 0.93
CA GLY A 105 15.77 -19.07 1.10
C GLY A 105 15.88 -17.56 1.34
N LYS A 106 16.97 -17.13 2.01
CA LYS A 106 17.16 -15.74 2.43
C LYS A 106 17.31 -14.77 1.25
N VAL A 107 18.01 -15.18 0.20
CA VAL A 107 18.24 -14.37 -1.01
C VAL A 107 16.91 -14.12 -1.71
N GLN A 108 16.12 -15.18 -1.83
CA GLN A 108 14.82 -15.16 -2.46
C GLN A 108 13.79 -14.36 -1.65
N THR A 109 13.82 -14.50 -0.33
CA THR A 109 13.03 -13.67 0.60
C THR A 109 13.39 -12.20 0.47
N ARG A 110 14.66 -11.86 0.20
CA ARG A 110 15.07 -10.48 -0.04
C ARG A 110 14.46 -9.93 -1.32
N LEU A 111 14.43 -10.70 -2.40
CA LEU A 111 13.74 -10.31 -3.63
C LEU A 111 12.24 -10.07 -3.37
N ALA A 112 11.57 -11.00 -2.68
CA ALA A 112 10.16 -10.84 -2.31
C ALA A 112 9.92 -9.58 -1.47
N TRP A 113 10.84 -9.27 -0.54
CA TRP A 113 10.79 -8.05 0.26
C TRP A 113 10.88 -6.79 -0.62
N ASP A 114 11.80 -6.75 -1.57
CA ASP A 114 11.96 -5.61 -2.46
C ASP A 114 10.73 -5.44 -3.38
N ILE A 115 10.13 -6.54 -3.86
CA ILE A 115 8.84 -6.53 -4.57
C ILE A 115 7.73 -5.95 -3.68
N SER A 116 7.70 -6.30 -2.39
CA SER A 116 6.69 -5.77 -1.45
C SER A 116 6.81 -4.26 -1.23
N LEU A 117 8.01 -3.69 -1.39
CA LEU A 117 8.21 -2.24 -1.35
C LEU A 117 7.66 -1.57 -2.61
N ASP A 118 7.88 -2.18 -3.77
CA ASP A 118 7.33 -1.73 -5.04
C ASP A 118 5.80 -1.77 -5.06
N ALA A 119 5.18 -2.70 -4.34
CA ALA A 119 3.73 -2.80 -4.20
C ALA A 119 3.08 -1.49 -3.71
N TYR A 120 3.78 -0.66 -2.93
CA TYR A 120 3.25 0.64 -2.47
C TYR A 120 3.18 1.70 -3.57
N ARG A 121 3.78 1.45 -4.73
CA ARG A 121 3.68 2.32 -5.93
C ARG A 121 2.37 2.12 -6.68
N THR A 122 1.62 1.06 -6.37
CA THR A 122 0.29 0.78 -6.94
C THR A 122 -0.80 1.03 -5.90
N TRP A 123 -2.06 0.88 -6.34
CA TRP A 123 -3.24 0.91 -5.47
C TRP A 123 -3.45 -0.38 -4.69
N LEU A 124 -2.61 -1.39 -4.91
CA LEU A 124 -2.77 -2.73 -4.36
C LEU A 124 -2.97 -2.74 -2.83
N PRO A 125 -2.21 -1.98 -2.02
CA PRO A 125 -2.40 -2.00 -0.58
C PRO A 125 -3.76 -1.46 -0.09
N LEU A 126 -4.53 -0.78 -0.93
CA LEU A 126 -5.91 -0.37 -0.64
C LEU A 126 -6.93 -1.42 -1.06
N GLN A 127 -6.59 -2.26 -2.03
CA GLN A 127 -7.50 -3.22 -2.64
C GLN A 127 -7.49 -4.57 -1.90
N VAL A 128 -6.31 -5.00 -1.43
CA VAL A 128 -6.16 -6.31 -0.78
C VAL A 128 -5.53 -6.21 0.60
N PRO A 129 -5.84 -7.14 1.51
CA PRO A 129 -5.19 -7.22 2.80
C PRO A 129 -3.66 -7.45 2.70
N PRO A 130 -2.88 -7.03 3.71
CA PRO A 130 -1.42 -7.10 3.67
C PRO A 130 -0.86 -8.53 3.60
N HIS A 131 -1.57 -9.52 4.15
CA HIS A 131 -1.15 -10.92 4.08
C HIS A 131 -1.29 -11.48 2.65
N VAL A 132 -2.30 -11.06 1.89
CA VAL A 132 -2.47 -11.41 0.47
C VAL A 132 -1.33 -10.82 -0.35
N THR A 133 -1.01 -9.53 -0.16
CA THR A 133 0.12 -8.88 -0.83
C THR A 133 1.43 -9.61 -0.54
N ALA A 134 1.66 -9.99 0.73
CA ALA A 134 2.87 -10.71 1.13
C ALA A 134 2.99 -12.06 0.39
N LEU A 135 1.89 -12.81 0.30
CA LEU A 135 1.88 -14.08 -0.41
C LEU A 135 2.10 -13.90 -1.92
N ALA A 136 1.47 -12.89 -2.52
CA ALA A 136 1.67 -12.54 -3.92
C ALA A 136 3.13 -12.20 -4.24
N CYS A 137 3.80 -11.42 -3.38
CA CYS A 137 5.22 -11.10 -3.55
C CYS A 137 6.12 -12.34 -3.47
N LEU A 138 5.83 -13.30 -2.59
CA LEU A 138 6.57 -14.57 -2.49
C LEU A 138 6.36 -15.46 -3.72
N ILE A 139 5.11 -15.58 -4.19
CA ILE A 139 4.82 -16.35 -5.42
C ILE A 139 5.47 -15.69 -6.64
N LEU A 140 5.50 -14.36 -6.70
CA LEU A 140 6.16 -13.68 -7.80
C LEU A 140 7.68 -13.87 -7.77
N SER A 141 8.32 -13.80 -6.60
CA SER A 141 9.77 -14.02 -6.48
C SER A 141 10.18 -15.44 -6.89
N THR A 142 9.40 -16.46 -6.52
CA THR A 142 9.69 -17.86 -6.88
C THR A 142 9.69 -18.05 -8.40
N ARG A 143 8.73 -17.45 -9.10
CA ARG A 143 8.65 -17.52 -10.57
C ARG A 143 9.76 -16.74 -11.26
N ILE A 144 10.19 -15.61 -10.69
CA ILE A 144 11.30 -14.82 -11.24
C ILE A 144 12.63 -15.59 -11.14
N GLU A 145 12.88 -16.25 -10.01
CA GLU A 145 14.10 -17.02 -9.75
C GLU A 145 14.03 -18.46 -10.26
N THR A 146 12.90 -18.87 -10.84
CA THR A 146 12.64 -20.25 -11.30
C THR A 146 12.83 -21.27 -10.18
N THR A 147 12.46 -20.92 -8.95
CA THR A 147 12.45 -21.83 -7.81
C THR A 147 11.06 -22.45 -7.66
N GLU A 148 10.98 -23.77 -7.53
CA GLU A 148 9.70 -24.44 -7.26
C GLU A 148 9.36 -24.30 -5.78
N LEU A 149 8.23 -23.66 -5.49
CA LEU A 149 7.67 -23.57 -4.15
C LEU A 149 6.21 -24.01 -4.21
N GLN A 150 5.89 -25.10 -3.54
CA GLN A 150 4.50 -25.51 -3.35
C GLN A 150 3.90 -24.69 -2.22
N VAL A 151 2.93 -23.85 -2.56
CA VAL A 151 2.25 -22.99 -1.59
C VAL A 151 0.80 -23.46 -1.49
N ASP A 152 0.42 -23.96 -0.32
CA ASP A 152 -0.99 -24.18 -0.01
C ASP A 152 -1.65 -22.85 0.36
N ILE A 153 -2.35 -22.25 -0.60
CA ILE A 153 -3.01 -20.94 -0.48
C ILE A 153 -4.03 -20.93 0.67
N ARG A 154 -4.69 -22.07 0.93
CA ARG A 154 -5.76 -22.18 1.94
C ARG A 154 -5.23 -22.05 3.35
N ARG A 155 -3.98 -22.47 3.59
CA ARG A 155 -3.32 -22.38 4.89
C ARG A 155 -3.14 -20.92 5.34
N PHE A 156 -3.10 -19.98 4.40
CA PHE A 156 -2.85 -18.57 4.68
C PHE A 156 -4.11 -17.69 4.68
N GLU A 157 -5.30 -18.30 4.63
CA GLU A 157 -6.60 -17.61 4.60
C GLU A 157 -6.74 -16.62 3.42
N VAL A 158 -6.03 -16.88 2.32
CA VAL A 158 -6.05 -16.03 1.13
C VAL A 158 -7.13 -16.49 0.15
N GLU A 159 -7.95 -15.56 -0.32
CA GLU A 159 -8.87 -15.80 -1.42
C GLU A 159 -8.14 -15.72 -2.77
N GLN A 160 -8.42 -16.67 -3.66
CA GLN A 160 -7.78 -16.78 -4.97
C GLN A 160 -8.01 -15.55 -5.85
N ALA A 161 -9.21 -14.96 -5.83
CA ALA A 161 -9.52 -13.73 -6.54
C ALA A 161 -8.66 -12.55 -6.08
N GLN A 162 -8.43 -12.42 -4.76
CA GLN A 162 -7.58 -11.37 -4.20
C GLN A 162 -6.11 -11.59 -4.56
N LEU A 163 -5.66 -12.84 -4.56
CA LEU A 163 -4.30 -13.20 -4.97
C LEU A 163 -4.05 -12.89 -6.44
N GLN A 164 -5.01 -13.23 -7.32
CA GLN A 164 -4.93 -12.91 -8.74
C GLN A 164 -4.84 -11.40 -8.97
N LEU A 165 -5.72 -10.62 -8.33
CA LEU A 165 -5.69 -9.16 -8.40
C LEU A 165 -4.32 -8.59 -7.96
N ALA A 166 -3.75 -9.15 -6.90
CA ALA A 166 -2.45 -8.74 -6.38
C ALA A 166 -1.31 -9.02 -7.38
N LEU A 167 -1.28 -10.23 -7.94
CA LEU A 167 -0.27 -10.61 -8.93
C LEU A 167 -0.39 -9.80 -10.22
N GLU A 168 -1.61 -9.59 -10.72
CA GLU A 168 -1.86 -8.75 -11.90
C GLU A 168 -1.36 -7.32 -11.68
N SER A 169 -1.71 -6.72 -10.54
CA SER A 169 -1.28 -5.36 -10.19
C SER A 169 0.24 -5.22 -10.12
N LEU A 170 0.94 -6.21 -9.55
CA LEU A 170 2.40 -6.22 -9.47
C LEU A 170 3.05 -6.43 -10.84
N LEU A 171 2.53 -7.35 -11.64
CA LEU A 171 3.06 -7.61 -12.98
C LEU A 171 2.81 -6.41 -13.91
N ASP A 172 1.66 -5.76 -13.81
CA ASP A 172 1.36 -4.55 -14.58
C ASP A 172 2.28 -3.38 -14.21
N LEU A 173 2.63 -3.25 -12.93
CA LEU A 173 3.65 -2.30 -12.51
C LEU A 173 4.97 -2.56 -13.24
N TYR A 174 5.45 -3.80 -13.26
CA TYR A 174 6.75 -4.12 -13.89
C TYR A 174 6.74 -4.06 -15.42
N LEU A 175 5.61 -4.33 -16.06
CA LEU A 175 5.50 -4.25 -17.52
C LEU A 175 5.41 -2.81 -18.04
N HIS A 176 4.77 -1.90 -17.28
CA HIS A 176 4.45 -0.55 -17.77
C HIS A 176 5.25 0.57 -17.10
N ALA A 177 5.76 0.38 -15.88
CA ALA A 177 6.44 1.46 -15.16
C ALA A 177 7.90 1.61 -15.61
N LYS A 178 8.18 2.64 -16.41
CA LYS A 178 9.54 3.13 -16.66
C LYS A 178 10.08 3.77 -15.38
N GLY A 179 11.13 3.20 -14.77
CA GLY A 179 11.83 3.80 -13.62
C GLY A 179 11.69 3.07 -12.27
N VAL A 180 11.19 1.83 -12.24
CA VAL A 180 11.25 0.99 -11.03
C VAL A 180 12.65 0.41 -10.87
N GLU A 181 13.61 1.23 -10.45
CA GLU A 181 15.04 0.87 -10.41
C GLU A 181 15.41 -0.26 -9.44
N LEU A 182 14.58 -0.51 -8.41
CA LEU A 182 14.86 -1.49 -7.35
C LEU A 182 14.75 -2.95 -7.85
N THR A 183 13.90 -3.23 -8.83
CA THR A 183 13.67 -4.56 -9.42
C THR A 183 13.80 -4.61 -10.94
N ALA A 184 13.94 -3.47 -11.63
CA ALA A 184 14.25 -3.43 -13.07
C ALA A 184 15.58 -4.13 -13.44
N LYS A 185 16.41 -4.47 -12.45
CA LYS A 185 17.61 -5.29 -12.64
C LYS A 185 17.35 -6.80 -12.66
N VAL A 186 16.15 -7.26 -12.31
CA VAL A 186 15.92 -8.68 -11.95
C VAL A 186 15.46 -9.51 -13.14
N CYS A 187 14.72 -8.95 -14.10
CA CYS A 187 14.11 -9.77 -15.14
C CYS A 187 13.85 -8.99 -16.45
N ALA A 188 14.10 -9.64 -17.59
CA ALA A 188 13.74 -9.10 -18.90
C ALA A 188 12.20 -9.01 -19.04
N PRO A 189 11.66 -8.00 -19.74
CA PRO A 189 10.22 -7.82 -19.90
C PRO A 189 9.54 -9.02 -20.57
N GLU A 190 10.26 -9.72 -21.46
CA GLU A 190 9.79 -10.93 -22.14
C GLU A 190 9.50 -12.06 -21.14
N LYS A 191 10.43 -12.32 -20.21
CA LYS A 191 10.28 -13.33 -19.15
C LYS A 191 9.15 -12.95 -18.20
N LEU A 192 8.93 -11.67 -17.92
CA LEU A 192 7.78 -11.22 -17.11
C LEU A 192 6.44 -11.44 -17.81
N MET A 193 6.36 -11.22 -19.13
CA MET A 193 5.14 -11.53 -19.90
C MET A 193 4.84 -13.03 -19.92
N GLU A 194 5.88 -13.86 -20.05
CA GLU A 194 5.73 -15.31 -19.94
C GLU A 194 5.20 -15.71 -18.55
N ILE A 195 5.83 -15.21 -17.48
CA ILE A 195 5.40 -15.43 -16.09
C ILE A 195 3.94 -15.02 -15.90
N LYS A 196 3.52 -13.85 -16.43
CA LYS A 196 2.14 -13.39 -16.37
C LYS A 196 1.19 -14.39 -17.05
N SER A 197 1.53 -14.85 -18.25
CA SER A 197 0.70 -15.80 -18.99
C SER A 197 0.55 -17.15 -18.28
N THR A 198 1.58 -17.61 -17.58
CA THR A 198 1.60 -18.90 -16.90
C THR A 198 0.87 -18.82 -15.57
N LEU A 199 1.18 -17.81 -14.74
CA LEU A 199 0.51 -17.62 -13.44
C LEU A 199 -0.99 -17.43 -13.58
N LEU A 200 -1.45 -16.63 -14.55
CA LEU A 200 -2.88 -16.42 -14.75
C LEU A 200 -3.59 -17.69 -15.22
N ARG A 201 -2.93 -18.52 -16.04
CA ARG A 201 -3.49 -19.82 -16.45
C ARG A 201 -3.57 -20.80 -15.28
N ASP A 202 -2.50 -20.92 -14.49
CA ASP A 202 -2.43 -21.81 -13.32
C ASP A 202 -3.55 -21.47 -12.32
N LEU A 203 -3.74 -20.17 -12.03
CA LEU A 203 -4.78 -19.70 -11.12
C LEU A 203 -6.19 -19.92 -11.68
N VAL A 204 -6.44 -19.73 -12.97
CA VAL A 204 -7.77 -19.99 -13.55
C VAL A 204 -8.11 -21.49 -13.54
N GLN A 205 -7.12 -22.37 -13.75
CA GLN A 205 -7.33 -23.82 -13.69
C GLN A 205 -7.68 -24.29 -12.27
N GLU A 206 -6.98 -23.78 -11.26
CA GLU A 206 -7.27 -24.07 -9.86
C GLU A 206 -8.65 -23.55 -9.43
N ASP A 207 -9.08 -22.38 -9.91
CA ASP A 207 -10.40 -21.84 -9.59
C ASP A 207 -11.52 -22.66 -10.23
N ASN A 208 -11.36 -23.09 -11.49
CA ASN A 208 -12.33 -23.98 -12.15
C ASN A 208 -12.42 -25.37 -11.49
N ALA A 209 -11.30 -25.92 -11.00
CA ALA A 209 -11.30 -27.17 -10.24
C ALA A 209 -12.02 -27.02 -8.88
N ASN A 210 -11.97 -25.83 -8.28
CA ASN A 210 -12.56 -25.53 -6.98
C ASN A 210 -13.99 -24.95 -7.05
N GLY A 211 -14.39 -24.40 -8.20
CA GLY A 211 -15.68 -23.73 -8.44
C GLY A 211 -16.90 -24.63 -8.37
N MET A 212 -16.70 -25.96 -8.37
CA MET A 212 -17.78 -26.92 -8.12
C MET A 212 -18.29 -26.91 -6.66
N ASN A 213 -17.65 -26.14 -5.75
CA ASN A 213 -17.88 -26.24 -4.30
C ASN A 213 -18.13 -24.91 -3.56
N ARG A 214 -18.40 -23.79 -4.25
CA ARG A 214 -18.64 -22.49 -3.57
C ARG A 214 -20.01 -21.88 -3.87
N GLY A 215 -20.86 -21.87 -2.85
CA GLY A 215 -21.99 -20.95 -2.75
C GLY A 215 -21.51 -19.50 -2.71
N LYS A 216 -22.27 -18.63 -3.38
CA LYS A 216 -21.98 -17.21 -3.56
C LYS A 216 -21.81 -16.49 -2.21
N SER A 217 -20.57 -16.21 -1.82
CA SER A 217 -20.30 -15.15 -0.84
C SER A 217 -20.10 -13.85 -1.62
N GLY A 218 -21.22 -13.18 -1.92
CA GLY A 218 -21.20 -11.82 -2.43
C GLY A 218 -20.71 -10.88 -1.34
N GLY A 219 -19.39 -10.66 -1.29
CA GLY A 219 -18.76 -9.69 -0.44
C GLY A 219 -19.20 -8.28 -0.82
N MET A 220 -20.12 -7.76 -0.01
CA MET A 220 -20.56 -6.38 0.17
C MET A 220 -19.59 -5.30 -0.35
N LEU A 221 -19.64 -5.02 -1.65
CA LEU A 221 -19.33 -3.70 -2.19
C LEU A 221 -20.46 -2.76 -1.75
N THR A 222 -20.52 -2.42 -0.46
CA THR A 222 -21.32 -1.28 -0.01
C THR A 222 -20.87 -0.08 -0.81
N SER A 223 -21.81 0.44 -1.59
CA SER A 223 -21.67 1.63 -2.41
C SER A 223 -20.85 2.70 -1.68
N LEU A 224 -19.72 3.08 -2.29
CA LEU A 224 -18.91 4.25 -1.89
C LEU A 224 -19.75 5.55 -1.89
N SER A 225 -20.97 5.53 -2.43
CA SER A 225 -21.88 6.68 -2.54
C SER A 225 -22.28 7.31 -1.20
N ASN A 226 -22.17 6.58 -0.08
CA ASN A 226 -22.67 7.04 1.22
C ASN A 226 -21.58 7.43 2.22
N LEU A 227 -20.29 7.41 1.83
CA LEU A 227 -19.18 7.80 2.71
C LEU A 227 -19.19 9.30 3.07
N THR A 228 -19.92 10.12 2.31
CA THR A 228 -20.09 11.57 2.51
C THR A 228 -21.45 11.94 3.08
N SER A 229 -22.13 11.04 3.79
CA SER A 229 -23.30 11.43 4.60
C SER A 229 -22.83 12.31 5.76
N ILE A 230 -22.67 13.61 5.51
CA ILE A 230 -22.52 14.64 6.53
C ILE A 230 -23.81 14.61 7.35
N GLY A 231 -23.75 14.06 8.55
CA GLY A 231 -24.89 14.07 9.45
C GLY A 231 -25.35 15.50 9.72
N ASP A 232 -26.65 15.74 9.69
CA ASP A 232 -27.36 17.03 9.87
C ASP A 232 -26.97 17.83 11.13
N ARG A 233 -26.15 17.25 12.01
CA ARG A 233 -25.72 17.82 13.30
C ARG A 233 -24.29 18.36 13.30
N GLY A 234 -23.65 18.50 12.14
CA GLY A 234 -22.31 19.10 12.01
C GLY A 234 -21.19 18.37 12.75
N THR A 235 -21.43 17.13 13.19
CA THR A 235 -20.46 16.31 13.93
C THR A 235 -20.14 15.05 13.13
N CYS A 236 -18.91 14.93 12.62
CA CYS A 236 -18.44 13.70 11.98
C CYS A 236 -17.97 12.70 13.06
N ARG A 237 -18.49 11.47 13.02
CA ARG A 237 -18.08 10.38 13.91
C ARG A 237 -17.41 9.28 13.09
N TYR A 238 -16.30 8.75 13.59
CA TYR A 238 -15.60 7.62 12.98
C TYR A 238 -15.78 6.39 13.86
N ILE A 239 -16.51 5.39 13.35
CA ILE A 239 -16.87 4.19 14.08
C ILE A 239 -16.33 2.98 13.31
N LEU A 240 -15.50 2.17 13.96
CA LEU A 240 -14.86 0.99 13.34
C LEU A 240 -15.67 -0.29 13.52
N ASP A 241 -16.59 -0.30 14.48
CA ASP A 241 -17.44 -1.44 14.80
C ASP A 241 -18.86 -1.15 14.27
N PRO A 242 -19.31 -1.87 13.22
CA PRO A 242 -20.62 -1.61 12.61
C PRO A 242 -21.77 -1.76 13.61
N GLY A 243 -21.63 -2.60 14.65
CA GLY A 243 -22.64 -2.77 15.70
C GLY A 243 -22.87 -1.53 16.55
N ARG A 244 -21.99 -0.52 16.48
CA ARG A 244 -22.11 0.76 17.21
C ARG A 244 -22.66 1.90 16.35
N MET A 245 -22.93 1.67 15.07
CA MET A 245 -23.51 2.71 14.19
C MET A 245 -25.01 2.92 14.43
N GLU A 246 -25.70 1.93 15.00
CA GLU A 246 -27.15 1.95 15.24
C GLU A 246 -27.55 2.48 16.64
N THR A 247 -26.57 2.81 17.49
CA THR A 247 -26.74 3.34 18.87
C THR A 247 -26.37 4.82 18.97
#